data_AF-A0A2W4QJE6-F1
#
_entry.id   AF-A0A2W4QJE6-F1
#
_cell.length_a   1.000
_cell.length_b   1.000
_cell.length_c   1.000
_cell.angle_alpha   90.00
_cell.angle_beta   90.00
_cell.angle_gamma   90.00
#
_symmetry.space_group_name_H-M   'P 1'
#
loop_
_entity.id
_entity.type
_entity.pdbx_description
1 polymer ?
#
loop_
_entity_poly.entity_id
_entity_poly.type
_entity_poly.pdbx_seq_one_letter_code
_entity_poly.pdbx_strand_id
1 'polypeptide(L)'
;MTINLYDDRGVDIGRQRLTWKAMAGKPISKLDDDAFTRIRIILMNGIELDSLRTKQVALRCNREARVPLAQLMRVEQHQATAVNWLIGADHSPLETTIAYEQVAIELTSSVAQLEPDPYLAQAYRYALLEDFDHLYRYSALLDRLEGKDANNILQGYTDIVPGRPTIEHHRAPEHELVRPYEPGAALATKLHALTLTGAEYQTHDYYMNIGPLFADPLARQLYAEIASVEAQHITHYGSMLNPEESLLEKLMISEAAEVWTYAACVEQETNPRIKALWEQFLDYELGHFQVALRLFKDLERRDPEEVLGDDGDLPARIAFRSHRDFVRKVVQEEVQLRKNGTEFVERGEEGGSSIAYRDAVNADGSPSSIVSSTYSWEPGTELMRQAPPRAA
;
A
#
# COMPACT_ATOMS: atom_id res chain seq x y z
N MET A 1 9.97 7.25 20.80
CA MET A 1 9.43 6.51 21.95
C MET A 1 9.91 5.08 21.79
N THR A 2 10.53 4.47 22.80
CA THR A 2 10.91 3.06 22.73
C THR A 2 9.66 2.23 23.02
N ILE A 3 9.27 1.37 22.09
CA ILE A 3 8.10 0.49 22.18
C ILE A 3 8.61 -0.94 22.26
N ASN A 4 8.08 -1.71 23.21
CA ASN A 4 8.35 -3.12 23.38
C ASN A 4 7.05 -3.92 23.34
N LEU A 5 6.90 -4.78 22.32
CA LEU A 5 5.67 -5.53 22.05
C LEU A 5 5.25 -6.43 23.24
N TYR A 6 6.19 -7.01 23.98
CA TYR A 6 5.88 -7.95 25.05
C TYR A 6 5.52 -7.28 26.37
N ASP A 7 6.08 -6.09 26.61
CA ASP A 7 5.92 -5.35 27.86
C ASP A 7 4.82 -4.29 27.80
N ASP A 8 4.69 -3.57 26.68
CA ASP A 8 3.75 -2.47 26.53
C ASP A 8 2.32 -2.99 26.37
N ARG A 9 1.43 -2.57 27.27
CA ARG A 9 0.07 -3.13 27.38
C ARG A 9 -1.00 -2.39 26.61
N GLY A 10 -0.75 -1.13 26.26
CA GLY A 10 -1.75 -0.26 25.65
C GLY A 10 -3.00 -0.05 26.51
N VAL A 11 -4.11 0.31 25.86
CA VAL A 11 -5.43 0.40 26.46
C VAL A 11 -6.16 -0.93 26.35
N ASP A 12 -6.73 -1.40 27.46
CA ASP A 12 -7.61 -2.58 27.44
C ASP A 12 -8.77 -2.41 26.46
N ILE A 13 -9.01 -3.44 25.64
CA ILE A 13 -10.01 -3.46 24.57
C ILE A 13 -11.42 -3.03 25.03
N GLY A 14 -11.83 -3.35 26.27
CA GLY A 14 -13.14 -2.98 26.81
C GLY A 14 -13.31 -1.47 27.05
N ARG A 15 -12.19 -0.73 27.07
CA ARG A 15 -12.11 0.72 27.27
C ARG A 15 -11.85 1.49 25.98
N GLN A 16 -11.52 0.81 24.89
CA GLN A 16 -11.30 1.43 23.59
C GLN A 16 -12.63 1.78 22.94
N ARG A 17 -12.97 3.07 22.89
CA ARG A 17 -14.28 3.54 22.41
C ARG A 17 -14.15 4.83 21.63
N LEU A 18 -14.95 4.95 20.58
CA LEU A 18 -15.19 6.18 19.84
C LEU A 18 -16.68 6.48 19.83
N THR A 19 -17.03 7.77 19.91
CA THR A 19 -18.39 8.22 19.62
C THR A 19 -18.56 8.39 18.11
N TRP A 20 -19.78 8.41 17.59
CA TRP A 20 -20.04 8.68 16.16
C TRP A 20 -19.41 9.98 15.67
N LYS A 21 -19.45 11.03 16.50
CA LYS A 21 -18.82 12.31 16.18
C LYS A 21 -17.29 12.22 16.14
N ALA A 22 -16.69 11.47 17.07
CA ALA A 22 -15.24 11.26 17.07
C ALA A 22 -14.80 10.42 15.87
N MET A 23 -15.57 9.37 15.54
CA MET A 23 -15.31 8.48 14.40
C MET A 23 -15.45 9.20 13.05
N ALA A 24 -16.49 10.01 12.85
CA ALA A 24 -16.62 10.76 11.60
C ALA A 24 -15.56 11.88 11.47
N GLY A 25 -15.13 12.46 12.60
CA GLY A 25 -14.02 13.40 12.66
C GLY A 25 -14.19 14.66 11.81
N LYS A 26 -13.10 15.42 11.69
CA LYS A 26 -12.93 16.51 10.71
C LYS A 26 -11.94 16.02 9.64
N PRO A 27 -12.25 16.10 8.34
CA PRO A 27 -11.29 15.77 7.30
C PRO A 27 -10.03 16.63 7.33
N ILE A 28 -8.96 16.14 6.71
CA ILE A 28 -7.82 16.97 6.30
C ILE A 28 -8.22 17.89 5.14
N SER A 29 -7.43 18.94 4.92
CA SER A 29 -7.55 19.87 3.80
C SER A 29 -6.50 19.52 2.75
N LYS A 30 -6.90 19.29 1.49
CA LYS A 30 -5.93 19.03 0.41
C LYS A 30 -4.98 20.19 0.13
N LEU A 31 -5.35 21.41 0.56
CA LEU A 31 -4.59 22.64 0.36
C LEU A 31 -3.65 22.98 1.52
N ASP A 32 -4.06 22.68 2.75
CA ASP A 32 -3.34 23.13 3.95
C ASP A 32 -2.52 22.01 4.60
N ASP A 33 -2.93 20.76 4.44
CA ASP A 33 -2.26 19.61 5.06
C ASP A 33 -1.20 19.00 4.13
N ASP A 34 -0.12 18.51 4.72
CA ASP A 34 1.01 17.91 4.01
C ASP A 34 0.60 16.61 3.30
N ALA A 35 1.17 16.37 2.12
CA ALA A 35 0.92 15.15 1.34
C ALA A 35 1.29 13.90 2.15
N PHE A 36 2.30 13.95 3.02
CA PHE A 36 2.64 12.81 3.86
C PHE A 36 1.65 12.56 5.00
N THR A 37 0.90 13.56 5.46
CA THR A 37 -0.27 13.31 6.32
C THR A 37 -1.32 12.49 5.56
N ARG A 38 -1.55 12.82 4.27
CA ARG A 38 -2.51 12.13 3.40
C ARG A 38 -2.09 10.70 3.08
N ILE A 39 -0.82 10.45 2.75
CA ILE A 39 -0.37 9.07 2.46
C ILE A 39 -0.46 8.19 3.71
N ARG A 40 -0.17 8.71 4.90
CA ARG A 40 -0.34 7.96 6.16
C ARG A 40 -1.79 7.57 6.39
N ILE A 41 -2.72 8.48 6.12
CA ILE A 41 -4.16 8.19 6.22
C ILE A 41 -4.55 7.04 5.28
N ILE A 42 -4.13 7.11 4.01
CA ILE A 42 -4.44 6.08 3.01
C ILE A 42 -3.82 4.74 3.41
N LEU A 43 -2.53 4.74 3.76
CA LEU A 43 -1.82 3.54 4.21
C LEU A 43 -2.51 2.91 5.43
N MET A 44 -2.71 3.69 6.50
CA MET A 44 -3.28 3.15 7.73
C MET A 44 -4.70 2.62 7.52
N ASN A 45 -5.46 3.16 6.57
CA ASN A 45 -6.74 2.55 6.20
C ASN A 45 -6.56 1.17 5.55
N GLY A 46 -5.57 1.01 4.67
CA GLY A 46 -5.24 -0.29 4.08
C GLY A 46 -4.80 -1.33 5.12
N ILE A 47 -3.95 -0.93 6.06
CA ILE A 47 -3.49 -1.82 7.15
C ILE A 47 -4.65 -2.29 8.02
N GLU A 48 -5.50 -1.37 8.48
CA GLU A 48 -6.68 -1.70 9.29
C GLU A 48 -7.65 -2.64 8.55
N LEU A 49 -7.84 -2.44 7.24
CA LEU A 49 -8.73 -3.28 6.44
C LEU A 49 -8.15 -4.67 6.18
N ASP A 50 -6.83 -4.79 5.99
CA ASP A 50 -6.17 -6.09 5.87
C ASP A 50 -6.19 -6.86 7.20
N SER A 51 -5.94 -6.17 8.31
CA SER A 51 -6.05 -6.75 9.64
C SER A 51 -7.46 -7.29 9.93
N LEU A 52 -8.50 -6.52 9.56
CA LEU A 52 -9.89 -6.98 9.60
C LEU A 52 -10.13 -8.22 8.73
N ARG A 53 -9.53 -8.33 7.53
CA ARG A 53 -9.64 -9.54 6.69
C ARG A 53 -9.01 -10.75 7.37
N THR A 54 -7.81 -10.58 7.93
CA THR A 54 -7.10 -11.62 8.69
C THR A 54 -7.97 -12.14 9.84
N LYS A 55 -8.55 -11.23 10.63
CA LYS A 55 -9.45 -11.59 11.74
C LYS A 55 -10.74 -12.24 11.29
N GLN A 56 -11.32 -11.83 10.16
CA GLN A 56 -12.50 -12.47 9.60
C GLN A 56 -12.23 -13.92 9.17
N VAL A 57 -11.05 -14.20 8.60
CA VAL A 57 -10.62 -15.58 8.30
C VAL A 57 -10.40 -16.37 9.60
N ALA A 58 -9.67 -15.80 10.56
CA ALA A 58 -9.45 -16.42 11.86
C ALA A 58 -10.77 -16.76 12.58
N LEU A 59 -11.77 -15.88 12.53
CA LEU A 59 -13.09 -16.08 13.13
C LEU A 59 -13.84 -17.29 12.51
N ARG A 60 -13.71 -17.47 11.19
CA ARG A 60 -14.35 -18.57 10.46
C ARG A 60 -13.70 -19.90 10.81
N CYS A 61 -12.39 -19.90 11.05
CA CYS A 61 -11.58 -21.10 11.23
C CYS A 61 -11.30 -21.47 12.70
N ASN A 62 -11.48 -20.56 13.66
CA ASN A 62 -11.15 -20.79 15.07
C ASN A 62 -12.37 -20.56 15.98
N ARG A 63 -12.95 -21.65 16.51
CA ARG A 63 -14.16 -21.60 17.36
C ARG A 63 -13.88 -20.95 18.72
N GLU A 64 -12.73 -21.25 19.32
CA GLU A 64 -12.41 -20.87 20.69
C GLU A 64 -12.04 -19.38 20.78
N ALA A 65 -11.39 -18.84 19.74
CA ALA A 65 -11.00 -17.44 19.67
C ALA A 65 -12.13 -16.47 19.26
N ARG A 66 -13.35 -16.94 18.98
CA ARG A 66 -14.38 -16.11 18.32
C ARG A 66 -14.78 -14.85 19.07
N VAL A 67 -14.93 -14.94 20.39
CA VAL A 67 -15.34 -13.78 21.20
C VAL A 67 -14.23 -12.73 21.22
N PRO A 68 -12.97 -13.08 21.56
CA PRO A 68 -11.85 -12.14 21.44
C PRO A 68 -11.70 -11.53 20.05
N LEU A 69 -11.76 -12.34 18.98
CA LEU A 69 -11.67 -11.85 17.60
C LEU A 69 -12.81 -10.88 17.26
N ALA A 70 -14.03 -11.17 17.70
CA ALA A 70 -15.17 -10.28 17.48
C ALA A 70 -15.07 -8.96 18.25
N GLN A 71 -14.38 -8.96 19.40
CA GLN A 71 -14.10 -7.74 20.16
C GLN A 71 -13.05 -6.89 19.43
N LEU A 72 -11.96 -7.49 18.95
CA LEU A 72 -10.91 -6.82 18.15
C LEU A 72 -11.51 -6.14 16.92
N MET A 73 -12.17 -6.92 16.07
CA MET A 73 -12.77 -6.41 14.83
C MET A 73 -13.79 -5.28 15.06
N ARG A 74 -14.44 -5.21 16.23
CA ARG A 74 -15.37 -4.12 16.53
C ARG A 74 -14.63 -2.80 16.70
N VAL A 75 -13.48 -2.82 17.36
CA VAL A 75 -12.71 -1.60 17.62
C VAL A 75 -11.97 -1.16 16.37
N GLU A 76 -11.30 -2.08 15.68
CA GLU A 76 -10.62 -1.80 14.42
C GLU A 76 -11.56 -1.29 13.34
N GLN A 77 -12.79 -1.83 13.24
CA GLN A 77 -13.76 -1.26 12.30
C GLN A 77 -14.01 0.24 12.58
N HIS A 78 -14.03 0.65 13.84
CA HIS A 78 -14.14 2.07 14.19
C HIS A 78 -12.86 2.85 13.86
N GLN A 79 -11.68 2.26 14.02
CA GLN A 79 -10.40 2.86 13.62
C GLN A 79 -10.31 3.02 12.12
N ALA A 80 -10.49 1.94 11.34
CA ALA A 80 -10.58 1.96 9.89
C ALA A 80 -11.53 3.07 9.38
N THR A 81 -12.70 3.21 10.01
CA THR A 81 -13.66 4.28 9.66
C THR A 81 -13.11 5.66 9.99
N ALA A 82 -12.59 5.84 11.20
CA ALA A 82 -12.05 7.12 11.66
C ALA A 82 -10.85 7.59 10.85
N VAL A 83 -10.00 6.66 10.41
CA VAL A 83 -8.87 6.93 9.52
C VAL A 83 -9.37 7.28 8.12
N ASN A 84 -10.14 6.40 7.48
CA ASN A 84 -10.58 6.60 6.09
C ASN A 84 -11.34 7.91 5.90
N TRP A 85 -12.16 8.30 6.88
CA TRP A 85 -13.00 9.50 6.80
C TRP A 85 -12.23 10.80 7.04
N LEU A 86 -10.92 10.73 7.27
CA LEU A 86 -10.05 11.90 7.22
C LEU A 86 -9.83 12.40 5.79
N ILE A 87 -9.95 11.54 4.75
CA ILE A 87 -9.93 11.99 3.37
C ILE A 87 -11.29 12.61 3.03
N GLY A 88 -11.28 13.92 2.78
CA GLY A 88 -12.49 14.72 2.57
C GLY A 88 -12.99 14.74 1.13
N ALA A 89 -14.22 15.22 0.96
CA ALA A 89 -14.84 15.45 -0.35
C ALA A 89 -14.20 16.61 -1.14
N ASP A 90 -13.22 17.30 -0.57
CA ASP A 90 -12.40 18.29 -1.28
C ASP A 90 -11.42 17.61 -2.26
N HIS A 91 -11.18 16.31 -2.12
CA HIS A 91 -10.48 15.48 -3.11
C HIS A 91 -11.46 14.90 -4.13
N SER A 92 -11.23 15.14 -5.42
CA SER A 92 -11.93 14.38 -6.46
C SER A 92 -11.49 12.91 -6.42
N PRO A 93 -12.28 11.96 -6.95
CA PRO A 93 -11.86 10.56 -7.02
C PRO A 93 -10.51 10.36 -7.73
N LEU A 94 -10.22 11.17 -8.75
CA LEU A 94 -8.95 11.10 -9.47
C LEU A 94 -7.81 11.75 -8.69
N GLU A 95 -8.05 12.85 -7.95
CA GLU A 95 -7.06 13.41 -7.01
C GLU A 95 -6.71 12.42 -5.88
N THR A 96 -7.70 11.68 -5.37
CA THR A 96 -7.45 10.61 -4.39
C THR A 96 -6.66 9.47 -5.03
N THR A 97 -6.90 9.13 -6.30
CA THR A 97 -6.11 8.14 -7.05
C THR A 97 -4.63 8.56 -7.12
N ILE A 98 -4.33 9.82 -7.43
CA ILE A 98 -2.95 10.33 -7.38
C ILE A 98 -2.30 10.13 -6.00
N ALA A 99 -3.07 10.30 -4.93
CA ALA A 99 -2.57 10.07 -3.57
C ALA A 99 -2.34 8.58 -3.26
N TYR A 100 -3.16 7.66 -3.79
CA TYR A 100 -2.90 6.22 -3.71
C TYR A 100 -1.60 5.84 -4.39
N GLU A 101 -1.36 6.34 -5.59
CA GLU A 101 -0.10 6.09 -6.32
C GLU A 101 1.12 6.64 -5.56
N GLN A 102 0.96 7.79 -4.91
CA GLN A 102 2.02 8.33 -4.06
C GLN A 102 2.31 7.43 -2.85
N VAL A 103 1.29 6.79 -2.26
CA VAL A 103 1.49 5.82 -1.19
C VAL A 103 2.31 4.65 -1.71
N ALA A 104 1.91 4.05 -2.83
CA ALA A 104 2.61 2.91 -3.43
C ALA A 104 4.09 3.23 -3.69
N ILE A 105 4.38 4.40 -4.29
CA ILE A 105 5.77 4.80 -4.58
C ILE A 105 6.59 5.02 -3.31
N GLU A 106 6.10 5.83 -2.36
CA GLU A 106 6.91 6.27 -1.22
C GLU A 106 7.03 5.18 -0.15
N LEU A 107 5.97 4.37 0.03
CA LEU A 107 5.99 3.20 0.91
C LEU A 107 6.94 2.13 0.37
N THR A 108 6.77 1.71 -0.88
CA THR A 108 7.59 0.66 -1.50
C THR A 108 9.05 1.10 -1.56
N SER A 109 9.32 2.38 -1.83
CA SER A 109 10.68 2.93 -1.79
C SER A 109 11.32 2.83 -0.41
N SER A 110 10.59 3.19 0.66
CA SER A 110 11.11 3.08 2.01
C SER A 110 11.34 1.62 2.40
N VAL A 111 10.40 0.73 2.10
CA VAL A 111 10.49 -0.70 2.43
C VAL A 111 11.65 -1.36 1.67
N ALA A 112 11.80 -1.10 0.37
CA ALA A 112 12.89 -1.66 -0.44
C ALA A 112 14.30 -1.28 0.07
N GLN A 113 14.44 -0.13 0.75
CA GLN A 113 15.69 0.30 1.37
C GLN A 113 15.92 -0.30 2.77
N LEU A 114 14.85 -0.65 3.48
CA LEU A 114 14.90 -1.24 4.82
C LEU A 114 14.97 -2.77 4.79
N GLU A 115 14.52 -3.40 3.71
CA GLU A 115 14.42 -4.85 3.59
C GLU A 115 15.79 -5.53 3.69
N PRO A 116 16.02 -6.38 4.71
CA PRO A 116 17.28 -7.10 4.85
C PRO A 116 17.45 -8.24 3.84
N ASP A 117 16.37 -8.84 3.34
CA ASP A 117 16.44 -9.90 2.32
C ASP A 117 16.66 -9.28 0.93
N PRO A 118 17.80 -9.52 0.26
CA PRO A 118 18.10 -8.91 -1.03
C PRO A 118 17.14 -9.34 -2.15
N TYR A 119 16.58 -10.54 -2.07
CA TYR A 119 15.61 -11.03 -3.06
C TYR A 119 14.26 -10.34 -2.88
N LEU A 120 13.77 -10.19 -1.65
CA LEU A 120 12.52 -9.44 -1.40
C LEU A 120 12.70 -7.95 -1.66
N ALA A 121 13.87 -7.38 -1.34
CA ALA A 121 14.22 -6.01 -1.71
C ALA A 121 14.13 -5.79 -3.23
N GLN A 122 14.60 -6.75 -4.03
CA GLN A 122 14.46 -6.72 -5.49
C GLN A 122 13.00 -6.83 -5.95
N ALA A 123 12.19 -7.63 -5.24
CA ALA A 123 10.78 -7.78 -5.55
C ALA A 123 9.99 -6.48 -5.31
N TYR A 124 10.24 -5.78 -4.19
CA TYR A 124 9.69 -4.44 -3.94
C TYR A 124 10.09 -3.45 -5.04
N ARG A 125 11.37 -3.40 -5.43
CA ARG A 125 11.83 -2.51 -6.52
C ARG A 125 11.19 -2.85 -7.87
N TYR A 126 10.93 -4.13 -8.13
CA TYR A 126 10.30 -4.57 -9.37
C TYR A 126 8.87 -4.03 -9.51
N ALA A 127 8.07 -4.10 -8.45
CA ALA A 127 6.69 -3.60 -8.44
C ALA A 127 6.64 -2.06 -8.39
N LEU A 128 7.56 -1.41 -7.66
CA LEU A 128 7.70 0.06 -7.61
C LEU A 128 7.76 0.71 -9.01
N LEU A 129 8.39 0.03 -9.98
CA LEU A 129 8.49 0.53 -11.35
C LEU A 129 7.13 0.62 -12.06
N GLU A 130 6.19 -0.23 -11.66
CA GLU A 130 4.83 -0.31 -12.21
C GLU A 130 3.96 0.79 -11.60
N ASP A 131 3.93 0.91 -10.27
CA ASP A 131 3.26 1.99 -9.52
C ASP A 131 3.72 3.38 -9.99
N PHE A 132 5.03 3.52 -10.20
CA PHE A 132 5.61 4.78 -10.66
C PHE A 132 5.09 5.21 -12.05
N ASP A 133 4.84 4.24 -12.94
CA ASP A 133 4.22 4.52 -14.23
C ASP A 133 2.73 4.81 -14.11
N HIS A 134 2.01 4.13 -13.21
CA HIS A 134 0.59 4.37 -12.96
C HIS A 134 0.33 5.82 -12.52
N LEU A 135 1.17 6.36 -11.64
CA LEU A 135 1.15 7.79 -11.28
C LEU A 135 1.21 8.68 -12.53
N TYR A 136 2.10 8.38 -13.48
CA TYR A 136 2.21 9.13 -14.72
C TYR A 136 0.95 9.01 -15.59
N ARG A 137 0.34 7.82 -15.67
CA ARG A 137 -0.90 7.59 -16.45
C ARG A 137 -2.10 8.30 -15.85
N TYR A 138 -2.28 8.24 -14.53
CA TYR A 138 -3.35 8.96 -13.86
C TYR A 138 -3.13 10.47 -13.83
N SER A 139 -1.88 10.93 -13.80
CA SER A 139 -1.56 12.36 -13.97
C SER A 139 -1.99 12.88 -15.35
N ALA A 140 -1.78 12.07 -16.40
CA ALA A 140 -2.29 12.38 -17.74
C ALA A 140 -3.82 12.40 -17.79
N LEU A 141 -4.49 11.46 -17.10
CA LEU A 141 -5.94 11.43 -17.01
C LEU A 141 -6.49 12.66 -16.26
N LEU A 142 -5.83 13.07 -15.17
CA LEU A 142 -6.23 14.21 -14.34
C LEU A 142 -6.14 15.53 -15.14
N ASP A 143 -5.05 15.73 -15.86
CA ASP A 143 -4.89 16.86 -16.79
C ASP A 143 -5.99 16.85 -17.86
N ARG A 144 -6.23 15.69 -18.48
CA ARG A 144 -7.22 15.56 -19.55
C ARG A 144 -8.65 15.83 -19.10
N LEU A 145 -9.07 15.30 -17.94
CA LEU A 145 -10.46 15.36 -17.50
C LEU A 145 -10.77 16.60 -16.67
N GLU A 146 -9.83 17.05 -15.86
CA GLU A 146 -10.05 18.11 -14.88
C GLU A 146 -9.18 19.35 -15.13
N GLY A 147 -8.19 19.29 -16.03
CA GLY A 147 -7.28 20.41 -16.29
C GLY A 147 -6.40 20.76 -15.10
N LYS A 148 -6.08 19.78 -14.25
CA LYS A 148 -5.35 19.97 -12.99
C LYS A 148 -3.96 19.36 -13.06
N ASP A 149 -3.00 20.02 -12.42
CA ASP A 149 -1.67 19.46 -12.16
C ASP A 149 -1.70 18.49 -10.98
N ALA A 150 -1.31 17.24 -11.22
CA ALA A 150 -1.18 16.22 -10.18
C ALA A 150 -0.18 16.63 -9.09
N ASN A 151 0.78 17.49 -9.39
CA ASN A 151 1.74 17.99 -8.41
C ASN A 151 1.10 18.83 -7.29
N ASN A 152 -0.13 19.34 -7.48
CA ASN A 152 -0.90 19.96 -6.39
C ASN A 152 -1.30 18.96 -5.30
N ILE A 153 -1.35 17.67 -5.64
CA ILE A 153 -1.59 16.57 -4.71
C ILE A 153 -0.27 16.04 -4.15
N LEU A 154 0.72 15.85 -5.02
CA LEU A 154 2.03 15.28 -4.65
C LEU A 154 2.92 16.24 -3.86
N GLN A 155 2.65 17.55 -3.94
CA GLN A 155 3.40 18.64 -3.31
C GLN A 155 4.91 18.64 -3.67
N GLY A 156 5.28 18.13 -4.85
CA GLY A 156 6.66 18.08 -5.32
C GLY A 156 7.53 16.98 -4.71
N TYR A 157 6.96 16.12 -3.85
CA TYR A 157 7.71 15.05 -3.20
C TYR A 157 8.00 13.86 -4.14
N THR A 158 7.17 13.66 -5.16
CA THR A 158 7.26 12.52 -6.08
C THR A 158 7.34 13.02 -7.52
N ASP A 159 8.21 12.42 -8.34
CA ASP A 159 8.36 12.80 -9.75
C ASP A 159 7.18 12.32 -10.59
N ILE A 160 6.78 13.10 -11.59
CA ILE A 160 5.77 12.71 -12.60
C ILE A 160 6.49 12.47 -13.92
N VAL A 161 7.11 11.30 -14.06
CA VAL A 161 7.75 10.83 -15.30
C VAL A 161 7.41 9.36 -15.52
N PRO A 162 7.53 8.83 -16.76
CA PRO A 162 7.21 7.43 -17.01
C PRO A 162 8.12 6.45 -16.24
N GLY A 163 7.53 5.36 -15.77
CA GLY A 163 8.21 4.21 -15.16
C GLY A 163 8.39 3.08 -16.17
N ARG A 164 8.17 1.82 -15.74
CA ARG A 164 7.98 0.73 -16.69
C ARG A 164 6.66 1.00 -17.43
N PRO A 165 6.58 0.95 -18.77
CA PRO A 165 5.33 1.25 -19.44
C PRO A 165 4.21 0.27 -19.04
N THR A 166 3.04 0.78 -18.65
CA THR A 166 1.88 -0.01 -18.19
C THR A 166 1.47 -1.12 -19.16
N ILE A 167 1.62 -0.89 -20.48
CA ILE A 167 1.39 -1.91 -21.51
C ILE A 167 2.25 -3.18 -21.30
N GLU A 168 3.41 -3.06 -20.65
CA GLU A 168 4.36 -4.14 -20.37
C GLU A 168 4.07 -4.90 -19.05
N HIS A 169 3.16 -4.43 -18.18
CA HIS A 169 2.96 -4.96 -16.81
C HIS A 169 2.20 -6.28 -16.76
N HIS A 170 1.32 -6.51 -17.74
CA HIS A 170 0.40 -7.64 -17.76
C HIS A 170 1.18 -8.95 -17.92
N ARG A 171 1.09 -9.85 -16.93
CA ARG A 171 1.88 -11.07 -16.89
C ARG A 171 1.01 -12.28 -16.55
N ALA A 172 1.46 -13.47 -16.92
CA ALA A 172 0.74 -14.69 -16.60
C ALA A 172 0.84 -14.98 -15.08
N PRO A 173 -0.20 -15.55 -14.44
CA PRO A 173 -0.25 -15.70 -12.98
C PRO A 173 0.93 -16.46 -12.37
N GLU A 174 1.46 -17.48 -13.02
CA GLU A 174 2.63 -18.23 -12.55
C GLU A 174 3.92 -17.40 -12.50
N HIS A 175 3.97 -16.33 -13.29
CA HIS A 175 5.05 -15.35 -13.30
C HIS A 175 4.76 -14.18 -12.34
N GLU A 176 3.62 -14.20 -11.64
CA GLU A 176 3.30 -13.22 -10.61
C GLU A 176 3.96 -13.51 -9.28
N LEU A 177 4.13 -14.78 -8.97
CA LEU A 177 4.59 -15.28 -7.68
C LEU A 177 6.03 -14.90 -7.34
N VAL A 178 6.28 -14.68 -6.06
CA VAL A 178 7.59 -14.42 -5.45
C VAL A 178 7.88 -15.58 -4.47
N ARG A 179 9.15 -15.84 -4.16
CA ARG A 179 9.47 -16.78 -3.07
C ARG A 179 9.02 -16.18 -1.73
N PRO A 180 8.27 -16.93 -0.89
CA PRO A 180 7.90 -16.46 0.43
C PRO A 180 9.14 -16.34 1.34
N TYR A 181 9.05 -15.49 2.36
CA TYR A 181 10.05 -15.51 3.43
C TYR A 181 9.96 -16.82 4.24
N GLU A 182 11.10 -17.25 4.77
CA GLU A 182 11.20 -18.46 5.60
C GLU A 182 10.63 -18.22 7.02
N PRO A 183 10.24 -19.26 7.77
CA PRO A 183 9.67 -19.10 9.13
C PRO A 183 10.53 -18.25 10.09
N GLY A 184 11.87 -18.40 9.98
CA GLY A 184 12.85 -17.68 10.79
C GLY A 184 13.28 -16.32 10.20
N ALA A 185 12.55 -15.77 9.23
CA ALA A 185 12.85 -14.44 8.69
C ALA A 185 12.77 -13.35 9.78
N ALA A 186 13.54 -12.28 9.59
CA ALA A 186 13.53 -11.14 10.50
C ALA A 186 12.12 -10.54 10.61
N LEU A 187 11.75 -10.04 11.80
CA LEU A 187 10.45 -9.37 12.00
C LEU A 187 10.23 -8.27 10.97
N ALA A 188 11.27 -7.48 10.66
CA ALA A 188 11.21 -6.44 9.63
C ALA A 188 10.64 -6.97 8.30
N THR A 189 11.17 -8.08 7.77
CA THR A 189 10.71 -8.71 6.53
C THR A 189 9.23 -9.11 6.60
N LYS A 190 8.78 -9.66 7.74
CA LYS A 190 7.37 -10.04 7.93
C LYS A 190 6.46 -8.80 7.91
N LEU A 191 6.86 -7.74 8.61
CA LEU A 191 6.12 -6.48 8.67
C LEU A 191 6.08 -5.78 7.31
N HIS A 192 7.19 -5.75 6.58
CA HIS A 192 7.28 -5.18 5.24
C HIS A 192 6.30 -5.84 4.26
N ALA A 193 6.36 -7.17 4.15
CA ALA A 193 5.53 -7.94 3.24
C ALA A 193 4.03 -7.78 3.55
N LEU A 194 3.66 -7.84 4.84
CA LEU A 194 2.27 -7.66 5.25
C LEU A 194 1.77 -6.23 4.97
N THR A 195 2.58 -5.23 5.29
CA THR A 195 2.22 -3.82 5.09
C THR A 195 1.94 -3.50 3.63
N LEU A 196 2.80 -3.97 2.70
CA LEU A 196 2.59 -3.74 1.27
C LEU A 196 1.39 -4.51 0.74
N THR A 197 1.21 -5.75 1.19
CA THR A 197 0.03 -6.54 0.81
C THR A 197 -1.27 -5.83 1.22
N GLY A 198 -1.33 -5.31 2.46
CA GLY A 198 -2.50 -4.56 2.95
C GLY A 198 -2.74 -3.24 2.22
N ALA A 199 -1.67 -2.53 1.86
CA ALA A 199 -1.77 -1.32 1.04
C ALA A 199 -2.39 -1.63 -0.33
N GLU A 200 -1.94 -2.68 -1.01
CA GLU A 200 -2.45 -3.05 -2.34
C GLU A 200 -3.90 -3.53 -2.33
N TYR A 201 -4.31 -4.27 -1.30
CA TYR A 201 -5.72 -4.65 -1.16
C TYR A 201 -6.64 -3.43 -1.20
N GLN A 202 -6.23 -2.35 -0.54
CA GLN A 202 -7.02 -1.13 -0.47
C GLN A 202 -6.95 -0.31 -1.77
N THR A 203 -5.79 -0.22 -2.42
CA THR A 203 -5.64 0.41 -3.75
C THR A 203 -6.55 -0.27 -4.78
N HIS A 204 -6.46 -1.59 -4.89
CA HIS A 204 -7.30 -2.38 -5.79
C HIS A 204 -8.80 -2.18 -5.52
N ASP A 205 -9.23 -2.30 -4.26
CA ASP A 205 -10.64 -2.13 -3.90
C ASP A 205 -11.14 -0.71 -4.18
N TYR A 206 -10.29 0.30 -4.01
CA TYR A 206 -10.60 1.67 -4.40
C TYR A 206 -10.86 1.76 -5.92
N TYR A 207 -9.98 1.22 -6.76
CA TYR A 207 -10.14 1.27 -8.22
C TYR A 207 -11.37 0.51 -8.70
N MET A 208 -11.67 -0.65 -8.10
CA MET A 208 -12.85 -1.43 -8.41
C MET A 208 -14.16 -0.70 -8.10
N ASN A 209 -14.17 0.18 -7.10
CA ASN A 209 -15.34 0.98 -6.74
C ASN A 209 -15.43 2.31 -7.51
N ILE A 210 -14.29 2.90 -7.86
CA ILE A 210 -14.22 4.26 -8.44
C ILE A 210 -14.21 4.26 -9.96
N GLY A 211 -13.49 3.32 -10.60
CA GLY A 211 -13.46 3.17 -12.06
C GLY A 211 -14.86 3.13 -12.70
N PRO A 212 -15.82 2.37 -12.16
CA PRO A 212 -17.18 2.32 -12.69
C PRO A 212 -17.98 3.63 -12.61
N LEU A 213 -17.56 4.61 -11.80
CA LEU A 213 -18.26 5.89 -11.62
C LEU A 213 -17.95 6.91 -12.72
N PHE A 214 -16.87 6.72 -13.49
CA PHE A 214 -16.53 7.62 -14.58
C PHE A 214 -17.48 7.45 -15.77
N ALA A 215 -17.90 8.58 -16.34
CA ALA A 215 -18.66 8.63 -17.59
C ALA A 215 -17.74 8.56 -18.82
N ASP A 216 -16.49 9.02 -18.71
CA ASP A 216 -15.51 8.96 -19.79
C ASP A 216 -15.08 7.50 -20.04
N PRO A 217 -15.22 6.96 -21.27
CA PRO A 217 -14.89 5.57 -21.56
C PRO A 217 -13.40 5.24 -21.37
N LEU A 218 -12.50 6.18 -21.68
CA LEU A 218 -11.07 5.97 -21.56
C LEU A 218 -10.64 5.95 -20.09
N ALA A 219 -11.25 6.78 -19.24
CA ALA A 219 -11.07 6.72 -17.80
C ALA A 219 -11.45 5.34 -17.25
N ARG A 220 -12.64 4.83 -17.61
CA ARG A 220 -13.10 3.50 -17.20
C ARG A 220 -12.13 2.40 -17.63
N GLN A 221 -11.62 2.49 -18.85
CA GLN A 221 -10.65 1.54 -19.39
C GLN A 221 -9.30 1.62 -18.67
N LEU A 222 -8.82 2.83 -18.33
CA LEU A 222 -7.58 3.01 -17.58
C LEU A 222 -7.68 2.41 -16.18
N TYR A 223 -8.76 2.69 -15.45
CA TYR A 223 -9.00 2.08 -14.14
C TYR A 223 -9.12 0.56 -14.24
N ALA A 224 -9.73 0.02 -15.31
CA ALA A 224 -9.81 -1.42 -15.49
C ALA A 224 -8.43 -2.05 -15.79
N GLU A 225 -7.61 -1.41 -16.62
CA GLU A 225 -6.24 -1.86 -16.93
C GLU A 225 -5.38 -1.87 -15.67
N ILE A 226 -5.36 -0.77 -14.91
CA ILE A 226 -4.51 -0.64 -13.73
C ILE A 226 -5.04 -1.46 -12.56
N ALA A 227 -6.36 -1.54 -12.33
CA ALA A 227 -6.92 -2.46 -11.33
C ALA A 227 -6.55 -3.93 -11.60
N SER A 228 -6.42 -4.32 -12.88
CA SER A 228 -5.90 -5.65 -13.23
C SER A 228 -4.45 -5.82 -12.78
N VAL A 229 -3.62 -4.77 -12.89
CA VAL A 229 -2.22 -4.78 -12.41
C VAL A 229 -2.17 -4.82 -10.89
N GLU A 230 -3.02 -4.07 -10.17
CA GLU A 230 -3.08 -4.13 -8.70
C GLU A 230 -3.45 -5.52 -8.18
N ALA A 231 -4.30 -6.25 -8.91
CA ALA A 231 -4.56 -7.65 -8.60
C ALA A 231 -3.29 -8.52 -8.73
N GLN A 232 -2.40 -8.21 -9.68
CA GLN A 232 -1.09 -8.86 -9.79
C GLN A 232 -0.14 -8.45 -8.66
N HIS A 233 -0.23 -7.20 -8.16
CA HIS A 233 0.54 -6.71 -7.02
C HIS A 233 0.12 -7.40 -5.72
N ILE A 234 -1.19 -7.57 -5.49
CA ILE A 234 -1.73 -8.38 -4.39
C ILE A 234 -1.17 -9.80 -4.46
N THR A 235 -1.16 -10.44 -5.64
CA THR A 235 -0.57 -11.78 -5.79
C THR A 235 0.94 -11.76 -5.54
N HIS A 236 1.64 -10.75 -6.04
CA HIS A 236 3.09 -10.58 -5.88
C HIS A 236 3.48 -10.47 -4.40
N TYR A 237 2.97 -9.46 -3.69
CA TYR A 237 3.28 -9.24 -2.27
C TYR A 237 2.66 -10.33 -1.38
N GLY A 238 1.44 -10.76 -1.67
CA GLY A 238 0.78 -11.82 -0.91
C GLY A 238 1.55 -13.15 -0.97
N SER A 239 2.19 -13.47 -2.09
CA SER A 239 3.07 -14.64 -2.20
C SER A 239 4.41 -14.52 -1.46
N MET A 240 4.79 -13.32 -1.01
CA MET A 240 5.93 -13.14 -0.09
C MET A 240 5.60 -13.63 1.32
N LEU A 241 4.32 -13.63 1.70
CA LEU A 241 3.89 -14.10 3.02
C LEU A 241 4.08 -15.60 3.14
N ASN A 242 4.60 -16.06 4.29
CA ASN A 242 4.89 -17.47 4.47
C ASN A 242 3.59 -18.31 4.52
N PRO A 243 3.41 -19.30 3.63
CA PRO A 243 2.21 -20.12 3.57
C PRO A 243 2.10 -21.16 4.70
N GLU A 244 3.18 -21.40 5.45
CA GLU A 244 3.25 -22.37 6.54
C GLU A 244 2.86 -21.78 7.91
N GLU A 245 2.71 -20.46 7.99
CA GLU A 245 2.26 -19.80 9.23
C GLU A 245 0.83 -20.17 9.59
N SER A 246 0.62 -20.45 10.87
CA SER A 246 -0.70 -20.67 11.46
C SER A 246 -1.54 -19.38 11.40
N LEU A 247 -2.86 -19.54 11.54
CA LEU A 247 -3.77 -18.39 11.62
C LEU A 247 -3.49 -17.48 12.82
N LEU A 248 -2.99 -18.02 13.94
CA LEU A 248 -2.67 -17.20 15.12
C LEU A 248 -1.28 -16.58 15.02
N GLU A 249 -0.33 -17.19 14.30
CA GLU A 249 0.92 -16.53 13.90
C GLU A 249 0.63 -15.32 13.01
N LYS A 250 -0.20 -15.50 11.97
CA LYS A 250 -0.63 -14.42 11.08
C LYS A 250 -1.37 -13.30 11.83
N LEU A 251 -2.23 -13.66 12.79
CA LEU A 251 -2.89 -12.69 13.66
C LEU A 251 -1.87 -11.86 14.45
N MET A 252 -0.90 -12.51 15.12
CA MET A 252 0.12 -11.78 15.91
C MET A 252 0.99 -10.87 15.04
N ILE A 253 1.40 -11.34 13.85
CA ILE A 253 2.18 -10.53 12.91
C ILE A 253 1.35 -9.33 12.42
N SER A 254 0.04 -9.52 12.20
CA SER A 254 -0.90 -8.45 11.84
C SER A 254 -1.01 -7.37 12.91
N GLU A 255 -1.24 -7.73 14.17
CA GLU A 255 -1.27 -6.73 15.26
C GLU A 255 0.09 -6.03 15.42
N ALA A 256 1.20 -6.76 15.24
CA ALA A 256 2.55 -6.17 15.31
C ALA A 256 2.78 -5.16 14.18
N ALA A 257 2.26 -5.42 12.98
CA ALA A 257 2.32 -4.50 11.84
C ALA A 257 1.50 -3.23 12.10
N GLU A 258 0.33 -3.35 12.73
CA GLU A 258 -0.48 -2.20 13.16
C GLU A 258 0.28 -1.33 14.16
N VAL A 259 0.85 -1.92 15.23
CA VAL A 259 1.70 -1.18 16.19
C VAL A 259 2.88 -0.50 15.48
N TRP A 260 3.58 -1.22 14.59
CA TRP A 260 4.75 -0.70 13.89
C TRP A 260 4.43 0.47 12.96
N THR A 261 3.34 0.37 12.19
CA THR A 261 2.89 1.41 11.26
C THR A 261 2.31 2.64 11.97
N TYR A 262 1.52 2.47 13.03
CA TYR A 262 1.07 3.60 13.86
C TYR A 262 2.24 4.31 14.55
N ALA A 263 3.23 3.56 15.06
CA ALA A 263 4.42 4.15 15.63
C ALA A 263 5.20 4.98 14.61
N ALA A 264 5.31 4.50 13.36
CA ALA A 264 5.91 5.25 12.26
C ALA A 264 5.15 6.56 11.99
N CYS A 265 3.82 6.52 12.06
CA CYS A 265 2.96 7.69 11.87
C CYS A 265 3.13 8.72 13.00
N VAL A 266 3.12 8.29 14.27
CA VAL A 266 3.29 9.18 15.44
C VAL A 266 4.61 9.94 15.38
N GLU A 267 5.69 9.27 14.97
CA GLU A 267 7.01 9.89 14.92
C GLU A 267 7.16 10.99 13.87
N GLN A 268 6.37 10.92 12.80
CA GLN A 268 6.55 11.74 11.61
C GLN A 268 5.40 12.71 11.33
N GLU A 269 4.25 12.56 12.02
CA GLU A 269 3.08 13.42 11.80
C GLU A 269 3.30 14.84 12.33
N THR A 270 3.11 15.82 11.44
CA THR A 270 3.29 17.24 11.74
C THR A 270 1.97 17.92 12.11
N ASN A 271 0.83 17.41 11.64
CA ASN A 271 -0.48 17.92 12.03
C ASN A 271 -0.81 17.43 13.45
N PRO A 272 -0.88 18.33 14.46
CA PRO A 272 -1.03 17.92 15.86
C PRO A 272 -2.35 17.20 16.15
N ARG A 273 -3.40 17.49 15.38
CA ARG A 273 -4.71 16.81 15.54
C ARG A 273 -4.64 15.38 15.02
N ILE A 274 -4.00 15.18 13.88
CA ILE A 274 -3.85 13.85 13.28
C ILE A 274 -2.86 13.02 14.09
N LYS A 275 -1.78 13.63 14.57
CA LYS A 275 -0.83 12.99 15.49
C LYS A 275 -1.50 12.47 16.75
N ALA A 276 -2.39 13.25 17.37
CA ALA A 276 -3.14 12.81 18.54
C ALA A 276 -4.03 11.58 18.26
N LEU A 277 -4.55 11.46 17.03
CA LEU A 277 -5.29 10.26 16.61
C LEU A 277 -4.35 9.06 16.47
N TRP A 278 -3.18 9.24 15.85
CA TRP A 278 -2.15 8.20 15.75
C TRP A 278 -1.65 7.74 17.11
N GLU A 279 -1.45 8.65 18.06
CA GLU A 279 -1.05 8.32 19.43
C GLU A 279 -2.14 7.52 20.14
N GLN A 280 -3.41 7.88 19.93
CA GLN A 280 -4.54 7.13 20.47
C GLN A 280 -4.63 5.71 19.89
N PHE A 281 -4.47 5.56 18.57
CA PHE A 281 -4.58 4.25 17.92
C PHE A 281 -3.35 3.38 18.18
N LEU A 282 -2.15 3.96 18.27
CA LEU A 282 -0.98 3.23 18.76
C LEU A 282 -1.22 2.58 20.14
N ASP A 283 -1.82 3.33 21.07
CA ASP A 283 -2.17 2.84 22.40
C ASP A 283 -3.27 1.75 22.35
N TYR A 284 -4.18 1.82 21.37
CA TYR A 284 -5.18 0.79 21.14
C TYR A 284 -4.57 -0.50 20.58
N GLU A 285 -3.69 -0.37 19.58
CA GLU A 285 -3.03 -1.50 18.93
C GLU A 285 -2.08 -2.26 19.84
N LEU A 286 -1.42 -1.57 20.78
CA LEU A 286 -0.70 -2.26 21.85
C LEU A 286 -1.64 -3.14 22.67
N GLY A 287 -2.86 -2.68 22.95
CA GLY A 287 -3.90 -3.48 23.61
C GLY A 287 -4.37 -4.67 22.77
N HIS A 288 -4.51 -4.49 21.45
CA HIS A 288 -4.88 -5.55 20.51
C HIS A 288 -3.80 -6.63 20.42
N PHE A 289 -2.53 -6.21 20.30
CA PHE A 289 -1.38 -7.10 20.33
C PHE A 289 -1.37 -7.98 21.58
N GLN A 290 -1.67 -7.43 22.77
CA GLN A 290 -1.77 -8.24 23.99
C GLN A 290 -2.88 -9.29 23.96
N VAL A 291 -3.97 -9.05 23.24
CA VAL A 291 -5.03 -10.05 23.03
C VAL A 291 -4.54 -11.15 22.11
N ALA A 292 -3.91 -10.82 20.98
CA ALA A 292 -3.35 -11.81 20.06
C ALA A 292 -2.27 -12.67 20.73
N LEU A 293 -1.36 -12.04 21.49
CA LEU A 293 -0.33 -12.72 22.27
C LEU A 293 -0.92 -13.75 23.24
N ARG A 294 -2.01 -13.38 23.94
CA ARG A 294 -2.70 -14.28 24.85
C ARG A 294 -3.38 -15.44 24.11
N LEU A 295 -4.07 -15.15 23.00
CA LEU A 295 -4.72 -16.17 22.18
C LEU A 295 -3.72 -17.21 21.68
N PHE A 296 -2.56 -16.77 21.20
CA PHE A 296 -1.51 -17.67 20.74
C PHE A 296 -0.99 -18.56 21.87
N LYS A 297 -0.63 -17.97 23.03
CA LYS A 297 -0.16 -18.74 24.20
C LYS A 297 -1.20 -19.72 24.72
N ASP A 298 -2.47 -19.34 24.74
CA ASP A 298 -3.54 -20.17 25.30
C ASP A 298 -3.96 -21.31 24.37
N LEU A 299 -3.99 -21.07 23.06
CA LEU A 299 -4.50 -22.02 22.06
C LEU A 299 -3.40 -22.86 21.42
N GLU A 300 -2.25 -22.27 21.08
CA GLU A 300 -1.14 -23.01 20.46
C GLU A 300 -0.12 -23.51 21.46
N ARG A 301 -0.07 -22.95 22.68
CA ARG A 301 0.88 -23.36 23.74
C ARG A 301 2.34 -23.24 23.31
N ARG A 302 2.63 -22.27 22.44
CA ARG A 302 3.95 -21.95 21.89
C ARG A 302 4.44 -20.60 22.38
N ASP A 303 5.75 -20.38 22.25
CA ASP A 303 6.35 -19.10 22.61
C ASP A 303 6.22 -18.09 21.45
N PRO A 304 5.62 -16.91 21.66
CA PRO A 304 5.54 -15.88 20.62
C PRO A 304 6.89 -15.41 20.08
N GLU A 305 7.98 -15.57 20.85
CA GLU A 305 9.35 -15.25 20.39
C GLU A 305 9.75 -16.12 19.18
N GLU A 306 9.21 -17.33 19.04
CA GLU A 306 9.40 -18.19 17.85
C GLU A 306 8.91 -17.52 16.56
N VAL A 307 7.97 -16.57 16.66
CA VAL A 307 7.27 -15.96 15.54
C VAL A 307 7.76 -14.53 15.30
N LEU A 308 7.91 -13.76 16.37
CA LEU A 308 8.17 -12.33 16.30
C LEU A 308 9.65 -11.98 16.54
N GLY A 309 10.46 -12.96 16.95
CA GLY A 309 11.86 -12.75 17.31
C GLY A 309 12.05 -12.36 18.77
N ASP A 310 13.32 -12.30 19.17
CA ASP A 310 13.71 -12.05 20.55
C ASP A 310 13.51 -10.57 20.95
N ASP A 311 13.43 -10.31 22.26
CA ASP A 311 13.42 -8.99 22.90
C ASP A 311 12.19 -8.10 22.67
N GLY A 312 11.33 -8.35 21.67
CA GLY A 312 10.07 -7.62 21.47
C GLY A 312 10.22 -6.19 20.93
N ASP A 313 11.44 -5.79 20.57
CA ASP A 313 11.75 -4.48 20.01
C ASP A 313 11.27 -4.36 18.57
N LEU A 314 10.72 -3.19 18.22
CA LEU A 314 10.33 -2.91 16.84
C LEU A 314 11.54 -2.62 15.94
N PRO A 315 11.56 -3.15 14.70
CA PRO A 315 12.61 -2.83 13.74
C PRO A 315 12.50 -1.37 13.26
N ALA A 316 13.51 -0.93 12.49
CA ALA A 316 13.49 0.37 11.83
C ALA A 316 12.18 0.57 11.07
N ARG A 317 11.58 1.77 11.20
CA ARG A 317 10.24 2.07 10.70
C ARG A 317 10.30 2.74 9.33
N ILE A 318 9.18 2.67 8.61
CA ILE A 318 8.98 3.36 7.33
C ILE A 318 9.29 4.84 7.47
N ALA A 319 10.05 5.40 6.53
CA ALA A 319 10.32 6.82 6.43
C ALA A 319 9.40 7.46 5.38
N PHE A 320 8.47 8.31 5.79
CA PHE A 320 7.62 9.08 4.88
C PHE A 320 8.32 10.38 4.50
N ARG A 321 9.09 10.31 3.41
CA ARG A 321 9.87 11.39 2.82
C ARG A 321 9.93 11.21 1.31
N SER A 322 10.41 12.22 0.59
CA SER A 322 10.66 12.09 -0.85
C SER A 322 11.76 11.06 -1.13
N HIS A 323 11.47 10.08 -1.99
CA HIS A 323 12.44 9.07 -2.45
C HIS A 323 12.90 9.24 -3.90
N ARG A 324 12.78 10.45 -4.47
CA ARG A 324 13.07 10.72 -5.90
C ARG A 324 14.41 10.16 -6.38
N ASP A 325 15.49 10.37 -5.62
CA ASP A 325 16.82 9.90 -6.02
C ASP A 325 16.92 8.37 -6.04
N PHE A 326 16.26 7.70 -5.09
CA PHE A 326 16.16 6.24 -5.07
C PHE A 326 15.34 5.73 -6.26
N VAL A 327 14.14 6.27 -6.46
CA VAL A 327 13.25 5.87 -7.57
C VAL A 327 13.94 6.06 -8.93
N ARG A 328 14.61 7.20 -9.16
CA ARG A 328 15.35 7.46 -10.40
C ARG A 328 16.43 6.42 -10.65
N LYS A 329 17.17 6.01 -9.62
CA LYS A 329 18.18 4.97 -9.72
C LYS A 329 17.54 3.64 -10.11
N VAL A 330 16.45 3.24 -9.45
CA VAL A 330 15.72 2.00 -9.76
C VAL A 330 15.20 2.01 -11.20
N VAL A 331 14.58 3.11 -11.64
CA VAL A 331 14.13 3.27 -13.04
C VAL A 331 15.30 3.15 -14.02
N GLN A 332 16.44 3.78 -13.73
CA GLN A 332 17.61 3.74 -14.60
C GLN A 332 18.20 2.32 -14.71
N GLU A 333 18.25 1.58 -13.62
CA GLU A 333 18.96 0.30 -13.52
C GLU A 333 18.08 -0.92 -13.84
N GLU A 334 16.78 -0.86 -13.50
CA GLU A 334 15.94 -2.06 -13.36
C GLU A 334 14.67 -2.07 -14.25
N VAL A 335 14.37 -0.99 -14.99
CA VAL A 335 13.14 -0.87 -15.81
C VAL A 335 12.97 -1.99 -16.85
N GLN A 336 14.09 -2.56 -17.31
CA GLN A 336 14.10 -3.63 -18.32
C GLN A 336 13.86 -5.03 -17.76
N LEU A 337 13.89 -5.21 -16.44
CA LEU A 337 13.66 -6.52 -15.81
C LEU A 337 12.27 -7.05 -16.15
N ARG A 338 12.18 -8.38 -16.22
CA ARG A 338 10.97 -9.19 -16.43
C ARG A 338 10.92 -10.32 -15.42
N LYS A 339 9.85 -11.10 -15.48
CA LYS A 339 9.71 -12.30 -14.67
C LYS A 339 9.65 -13.57 -15.51
N ASN A 340 10.31 -14.59 -14.98
CA ASN A 340 10.15 -15.97 -15.40
C ASN A 340 10.05 -16.86 -14.16
N GLY A 341 8.81 -17.20 -13.83
CA GLY A 341 8.44 -17.77 -12.53
C GLY A 341 8.70 -16.76 -11.41
N THR A 342 9.49 -17.18 -10.43
CA THR A 342 9.88 -16.34 -9.28
C THR A 342 11.17 -15.54 -9.53
N GLU A 343 11.83 -15.72 -10.68
CA GLU A 343 13.10 -15.05 -10.98
C GLU A 343 12.89 -13.74 -11.73
N PHE A 344 13.75 -12.76 -11.42
CA PHE A 344 13.87 -11.50 -12.16
C PHE A 344 14.92 -11.66 -13.25
N VAL A 345 14.49 -11.53 -14.49
CA VAL A 345 15.29 -11.87 -15.68
C VAL A 345 15.36 -10.71 -16.65
N GLU A 346 16.28 -10.78 -17.61
CA GLU A 346 16.35 -9.82 -18.70
C GLU A 346 15.14 -9.95 -19.64
N ARG A 347 14.84 -8.89 -20.39
CA ARG A 347 13.66 -8.83 -21.29
C ARG A 347 13.54 -10.02 -22.24
N GLY A 348 14.66 -10.55 -22.73
CA GLY A 348 14.69 -11.68 -23.67
C GLY A 348 14.38 -13.06 -23.05
N GLU A 349 14.35 -13.14 -21.72
CA GLU A 349 14.14 -14.38 -20.96
C GLU A 349 12.77 -14.41 -20.26
N GLU A 350 11.92 -13.41 -20.53
CA GLU A 350 10.56 -13.31 -20.04
C GLU A 350 9.76 -14.60 -20.32
N GLY A 351 8.96 -15.01 -19.34
CA GLY A 351 8.10 -16.17 -19.47
C GLY A 351 7.18 -16.08 -20.69
N GLY A 352 7.21 -17.11 -21.56
CA GLY A 352 6.47 -17.09 -22.82
C GLY A 352 4.95 -16.98 -22.64
N SER A 353 4.40 -17.49 -21.55
CA SER A 353 2.98 -17.33 -21.22
C SER A 353 2.63 -15.89 -20.82
N SER A 354 3.54 -15.13 -20.19
CA SER A 354 3.34 -13.69 -19.94
C SER A 354 3.23 -12.92 -21.23
N ILE A 355 4.07 -13.21 -22.23
CA ILE A 355 4.00 -12.56 -23.54
C ILE A 355 2.64 -12.85 -24.19
N ALA A 356 2.23 -14.11 -24.22
CA ALA A 356 0.94 -14.50 -24.81
C ALA A 356 -0.26 -13.87 -24.07
N TYR A 357 -0.21 -13.80 -22.73
CA TYR A 357 -1.25 -13.14 -21.93
C TYR A 357 -1.31 -11.64 -22.21
N ARG A 358 -0.16 -10.96 -22.21
CA ARG A 358 -0.02 -9.53 -22.49
C ARG A 358 -0.53 -9.18 -23.89
N ASP A 359 -0.21 -9.99 -24.89
CA ASP A 359 -0.69 -9.80 -26.27
C ASP A 359 -2.21 -9.94 -26.35
N ALA A 360 -2.80 -10.85 -25.58
CA ALA A 360 -4.24 -11.06 -25.55
C ALA A 360 -5.00 -9.87 -24.92
N VAL A 361 -4.54 -9.38 -23.76
CA VAL A 361 -5.21 -8.26 -23.07
C VAL A 361 -4.99 -6.91 -23.78
N ASN A 362 -3.87 -6.75 -24.49
CA ASN A 362 -3.56 -5.55 -25.26
C ASN A 362 -3.95 -5.64 -26.75
N ALA A 363 -4.71 -6.64 -27.18
CA ALA A 363 -5.00 -6.90 -28.59
C ALA A 363 -5.65 -5.70 -29.31
N ASP A 364 -6.47 -4.92 -28.59
CA ASP A 364 -7.14 -3.72 -29.09
C ASP A 364 -6.43 -2.40 -28.70
N GLY A 365 -5.19 -2.51 -28.20
CA GLY A 365 -4.39 -1.40 -27.69
C GLY A 365 -4.47 -1.24 -26.17
N SER A 366 -3.67 -0.31 -25.64
CA SER A 366 -3.51 -0.08 -24.20
C SER A 366 -4.10 1.30 -23.79
N PRO A 367 -5.11 1.33 -22.88
CA PRO A 367 -5.71 2.56 -22.38
C PRO A 367 -4.70 3.55 -21.79
N SER A 368 -3.73 3.07 -21.02
CA SER A 368 -2.62 3.84 -20.45
C SER A 368 -1.75 4.49 -21.51
N SER A 369 -1.48 3.78 -22.62
CA SER A 369 -0.76 4.36 -23.76
C SER A 369 -1.58 5.44 -24.46
N ILE A 370 -2.89 5.23 -24.61
CA ILE A 370 -3.79 6.18 -25.28
C ILE A 370 -3.96 7.46 -24.46
N VAL A 371 -4.24 7.35 -23.16
CA VAL A 371 -4.50 8.51 -22.28
C VAL A 371 -3.31 9.46 -22.20
N SER A 372 -2.10 8.91 -22.27
CA SER A 372 -0.85 9.66 -22.11
C SER A 372 -0.11 9.96 -23.42
N SER A 373 -0.70 9.59 -24.57
CA SER A 373 -0.07 9.69 -25.91
C SER A 373 0.43 11.09 -26.32
N THR A 374 -0.18 12.14 -25.77
CA THR A 374 0.18 13.55 -26.01
C THR A 374 0.52 14.29 -24.71
N TYR A 375 0.66 13.54 -23.62
CA TYR A 375 0.98 14.08 -22.32
C TYR A 375 2.49 14.08 -22.12
N SER A 376 2.99 15.17 -21.55
CA SER A 376 4.32 15.28 -20.98
C SER A 376 4.20 16.27 -19.84
N TRP A 377 4.65 15.88 -18.64
CA TRP A 377 4.62 16.75 -17.49
C TRP A 377 5.82 17.70 -17.52
N GLU A 378 5.57 18.99 -17.29
CA GLU A 378 6.59 20.01 -17.10
C GLU A 378 6.16 20.90 -15.92
N PRO A 379 7.10 21.44 -15.11
CA PRO A 379 6.73 22.38 -14.06
C PRO A 379 5.97 23.60 -14.63
N GLY A 380 4.76 23.85 -14.14
CA GLY A 380 3.93 25.00 -14.56
C GLY A 380 2.96 24.72 -15.72
N THR A 381 2.65 23.45 -16.01
CA THR A 381 1.70 23.04 -17.07
C THR A 381 0.25 23.49 -16.91
N GLU A 382 -0.10 24.23 -15.86
CA GLU A 382 -1.42 24.87 -15.72
C GLU A 382 -1.67 25.99 -16.76
N LEU A 383 -0.64 26.41 -17.51
CA LEU A 383 -0.74 27.45 -18.54
C LEU A 383 -0.39 26.89 -19.92
N MET A 384 -1.43 26.70 -20.75
CA MET A 384 -1.44 26.56 -22.22
C MET A 384 -0.08 26.23 -22.86
N ARG A 385 0.16 24.94 -23.18
CA ARG A 385 1.26 24.55 -24.07
C ARG A 385 1.08 25.28 -25.40
N GLN A 386 2.05 26.13 -25.78
CA GLN A 386 2.08 26.65 -27.15
C GLN A 386 2.29 25.45 -28.08
N ALA A 387 1.36 25.23 -29.00
CA ALA A 387 1.48 24.17 -29.99
C ALA A 387 2.84 24.29 -30.70
N PRO A 388 3.60 23.19 -30.88
CA PRO A 388 4.82 23.25 -31.66
C PRO A 388 4.49 23.78 -33.07
N PRO A 389 5.36 24.62 -33.66
CA PRO A 389 5.11 25.17 -34.98
C PRO A 389 4.93 24.01 -35.97
N ARG A 390 3.81 24.03 -36.70
CA ARG A 390 3.59 23.09 -37.81
C ARG A 390 4.77 23.23 -38.77
N ALA A 391 5.51 22.14 -38.96
CA ALA A 391 6.47 22.05 -40.05
C ALA A 391 5.72 22.28 -41.36
N ALA A 392 6.18 23.27 -42.14
CA ALA A 392 5.60 23.67 -43.42
C ALA A 392 5.97 22.70 -44.54
#